data_AF-A0A7S1Y1P3-F1
#
_entry.id   AF-A0A7S1Y1P3-F1
#
_cell.length_a   1.000
_cell.length_b   1.000
_cell.length_c   1.000
_cell.angle_alpha   90.00
_cell.angle_beta   90.00
_cell.angle_gamma   90.00
#
_symmetry.space_group_name_H-M   'P 1'
#
loop_
_entity.id
_entity.type
_entity.pdbx_description
1 polymer ?
#
loop_
_entity_poly.entity_id
_entity_poly.type
_entity_poly.pdbx_seq_one_letter_code
_entity_poly.pdbx_strand_id
1 'polypeptide(L)'
;MEGWTSVGFDDSNWTSTAIRYAATANNATVQMLQSQMFEPIQHISTRPPLKASTSPFAGIQIVAFGQNQAAVVRLKHVMCDRGTNITIQHAEVLQHPPYGPQDGSLDFTSNRNATATDTYICRGDPMGESYIPTFTQHGFRYAQISGLDYALNEQELEAVELHSNVRPTSSILFSQPILNEIQHLVVWSLKSNMMSVQTDCPQRDERKGWLGDAAMTAEAAVYNYDLSAFYGQWINQMVDAQHEQVSEFDGSMPNFVPSIGFTTPGAPNWQSGFPTILWSMLMHTGDRDIVTAHHDSLVRYYNYFQS
;
A
#
# COMPACT_ATOMS: atom_id res chain seq x y z
N MET A 1 -24.90 11.60 4.32
CA MET A 1 -25.94 12.40 5.02
C MET A 1 -25.22 13.57 5.67
N GLU A 2 -25.59 14.81 5.36
CA GLU A 2 -24.94 15.96 5.98
C GLU A 2 -25.21 15.98 7.49
N GLY A 3 -24.21 16.34 8.31
CA GLY A 3 -24.37 16.43 9.76
C GLY A 3 -24.42 15.10 10.53
N TRP A 4 -24.30 13.94 9.87
CA TRP A 4 -24.45 12.62 10.52
C TRP A 4 -23.42 12.31 11.63
N THR A 5 -22.29 13.02 11.65
CA THR A 5 -21.26 12.93 12.71
C THR A 5 -21.38 14.05 13.75
N SER A 6 -22.41 14.89 13.67
CA SER A 6 -22.61 16.06 14.51
C SER A 6 -23.69 15.81 15.57
N VAL A 7 -23.56 16.47 16.73
CA VAL A 7 -24.60 16.44 17.77
C VAL A 7 -25.91 17.02 17.24
N GLY A 8 -27.03 16.37 17.53
CA GLY A 8 -28.37 16.82 17.14
C GLY A 8 -28.83 16.35 15.76
N PHE A 9 -28.07 15.47 15.09
CA PHE A 9 -28.55 14.77 13.91
C PHE A 9 -29.72 13.84 14.28
N ASP A 10 -30.77 13.83 13.45
CA ASP A 10 -31.90 12.92 13.61
C ASP A 10 -31.55 11.53 13.05
N ASP A 11 -31.16 10.63 13.94
CA ASP A 11 -30.83 9.24 13.66
C ASP A 11 -32.01 8.27 13.93
N SER A 12 -33.25 8.78 14.08
CA SER A 12 -34.41 7.95 14.43
C SER A 12 -34.72 6.83 13.43
N ASN A 13 -34.27 6.98 12.18
CA ASN A 13 -34.45 6.01 11.10
C ASN A 13 -33.25 5.07 10.92
N TRP A 14 -32.22 5.16 11.77
CA TRP A 14 -31.09 4.25 11.70
C TRP A 14 -31.44 2.90 12.30
N THR A 15 -30.91 1.85 11.68
CA THR A 15 -30.99 0.50 12.23
C THR A 15 -30.06 0.38 13.44
N SER A 16 -30.56 -0.15 14.55
CA SER A 16 -29.73 -0.44 15.72
C SER A 16 -28.62 -1.43 15.39
N THR A 17 -27.43 -1.21 15.96
CA THR A 17 -26.31 -2.13 15.82
C THR A 17 -26.52 -3.38 16.66
N ALA A 18 -25.89 -4.49 16.25
CA ALA A 18 -25.91 -5.75 16.99
C ALA A 18 -24.50 -6.07 17.51
N ILE A 19 -24.42 -6.62 18.72
CA ILE A 19 -23.17 -7.18 19.24
C ILE A 19 -22.79 -8.36 18.34
N ARG A 20 -21.61 -8.29 17.72
CA ARG A 20 -21.04 -9.36 16.91
C ARG A 20 -20.09 -10.17 17.78
N TYR A 21 -20.50 -11.38 18.17
CA TYR A 21 -19.59 -12.39 18.69
C TYR A 21 -18.84 -13.00 17.51
N ALA A 22 -17.51 -12.93 17.54
CA ALA A 22 -16.62 -13.18 16.41
C ALA A 22 -16.46 -14.68 16.07
N ALA A 23 -17.57 -15.38 15.88
CA ALA A 23 -17.57 -16.84 15.73
C ALA A 23 -17.32 -17.34 14.29
N THR A 24 -17.19 -16.47 13.28
CA THR A 24 -17.23 -16.94 11.88
C THR A 24 -16.25 -16.31 10.89
N ALA A 25 -15.27 -15.49 11.29
CA ALA A 25 -14.27 -14.99 10.34
C ALA A 25 -12.87 -14.73 10.91
N ASN A 26 -12.79 -14.28 12.16
CA ASN A 26 -11.56 -14.14 12.93
C ASN A 26 -11.98 -14.41 14.37
N ASN A 27 -11.41 -15.40 15.04
CA ASN A 27 -11.80 -15.76 16.41
C ASN A 27 -11.31 -14.65 17.36
N ALA A 28 -11.97 -13.49 17.35
CA ALA A 28 -11.58 -12.30 18.11
C ALA A 28 -11.72 -12.51 19.64
N THR A 29 -12.29 -13.64 20.05
CA THR A 29 -12.31 -14.14 21.43
C THR A 29 -10.95 -14.69 21.90
N VAL A 30 -10.00 -14.91 20.98
CA VAL A 30 -8.65 -15.44 21.26
C VAL A 30 -7.55 -14.44 20.88
N GLN A 31 -7.91 -13.26 20.36
CA GLN A 31 -6.95 -12.24 19.95
C GLN A 31 -6.79 -11.17 21.02
N MET A 32 -5.56 -10.71 21.23
CA MET A 32 -5.27 -9.63 22.15
C MET A 32 -5.32 -8.29 21.40
N LEU A 33 -6.13 -7.35 21.89
CA LEU A 33 -6.04 -5.97 21.45
C LEU A 33 -4.72 -5.38 21.92
N GLN A 34 -3.95 -4.84 20.98
CA GLN A 34 -2.66 -4.20 21.24
C GLN A 34 -2.68 -2.78 20.69
N SER A 35 -1.93 -1.88 21.33
CA SER A 35 -1.71 -0.55 20.79
C SER A 35 -0.91 -0.64 19.50
N GLN A 36 -1.24 0.18 18.51
CA GLN A 36 -0.39 0.34 17.35
C GLN A 36 0.89 1.08 17.77
N MET A 37 2.01 0.37 17.78
CA MET A 37 3.32 0.90 18.21
C MET A 37 4.23 1.26 17.02
N PHE A 38 3.66 1.56 15.85
CA PHE A 38 4.38 1.96 14.63
C PHE A 38 3.62 3.03 13.85
N GLU A 39 4.29 3.67 12.89
CA GLU A 39 3.80 4.81 12.13
C GLU A 39 2.52 4.45 11.34
N PRO A 40 1.42 5.23 11.47
CA PRO A 40 0.20 4.96 10.73
C PRO A 40 0.34 5.30 9.25
N ILE A 41 -0.50 4.67 8.43
CA ILE A 41 -0.68 5.06 7.03
C ILE A 41 -1.38 6.42 7.00
N GLN A 42 -0.83 7.37 6.24
CA GLN A 42 -1.34 8.73 6.12
C GLN A 42 -1.31 9.22 4.68
N HIS A 43 -2.03 10.32 4.40
CA HIS A 43 -1.80 11.11 3.21
C HIS A 43 -0.47 11.86 3.37
N ILE A 44 0.57 11.43 2.68
CA ILE A 44 1.95 11.91 2.90
C ILE A 44 2.23 13.17 2.09
N SER A 45 1.93 13.13 0.80
CA SER A 45 2.17 14.23 -0.12
C SER A 45 1.09 14.25 -1.21
N THR A 46 0.97 15.37 -1.92
CA THR A 46 0.09 15.48 -3.08
C THR A 46 0.87 15.86 -4.31
N ARG A 47 0.41 15.39 -5.47
CA ARG A 47 1.04 15.63 -6.76
C ARG A 47 -0.02 16.05 -7.79
N PRO A 48 0.05 17.28 -8.33
CA PRO A 48 -0.76 17.64 -9.49
C PRO A 48 -0.28 16.87 -10.73
N PRO A 49 -1.12 16.74 -11.76
CA PRO A 49 -0.69 16.15 -13.03
C PRO A 49 0.40 17.00 -13.71
N LEU A 50 1.27 16.35 -14.50
CA LEU A 50 2.36 17.03 -15.23
C LEU A 50 1.91 17.70 -16.53
N LYS A 51 0.76 17.28 -17.08
CA LYS A 51 0.17 17.81 -18.30
C LYS A 51 -1.34 17.77 -18.17
N ALA A 52 -2.00 18.75 -18.79
CA ALA A 52 -3.41 18.71 -19.12
C ALA A 52 -3.79 17.38 -19.78
N SER A 53 -4.95 16.86 -19.38
CA SER A 53 -5.56 15.63 -19.87
C SER A 53 -5.43 15.48 -21.39
N THR A 54 -4.84 14.38 -21.84
CA THR A 54 -4.81 13.99 -23.25
C THR A 54 -5.60 12.70 -23.39
N SER A 55 -6.51 12.61 -24.34
CA SER A 55 -7.11 11.32 -24.69
C SER A 55 -7.27 11.22 -26.19
N PRO A 56 -6.91 10.08 -26.79
CA PRO A 56 -7.26 9.79 -28.18
C PRO A 56 -8.75 9.41 -28.33
N PHE A 57 -9.48 9.20 -27.23
CA PHE A 57 -10.87 8.75 -27.21
C PHE A 57 -11.82 9.82 -26.65
N ALA A 58 -12.95 10.03 -27.32
CA ALA A 58 -13.96 10.98 -26.91
C ALA A 58 -14.54 10.66 -25.52
N GLY A 59 -14.67 11.68 -24.65
CA GLY A 59 -15.24 11.53 -23.31
C GLY A 59 -14.33 10.84 -22.28
N ILE A 60 -13.07 10.56 -22.66
CA ILE A 60 -12.05 9.99 -21.81
C ILE A 60 -10.92 11.00 -21.63
N GLN A 61 -10.23 10.94 -20.51
CA GLN A 61 -9.15 11.83 -20.12
C GLN A 61 -7.99 11.02 -19.54
N ILE A 62 -6.82 10.99 -20.19
CA ILE A 62 -5.63 10.33 -19.63
C ILE A 62 -4.76 11.38 -18.94
N VAL A 63 -4.49 11.12 -17.66
CA VAL A 63 -3.77 12.00 -16.76
C VAL A 63 -2.46 11.33 -16.37
N ALA A 64 -1.34 12.04 -16.55
CA ALA A 64 -0.03 11.59 -16.13
C ALA A 64 0.44 12.38 -14.91
N PHE A 65 0.67 11.69 -13.79
CA PHE A 65 1.21 12.32 -12.58
C PHE A 65 2.74 12.38 -12.59
N GLY A 66 3.41 11.67 -13.50
CA GLY A 66 4.86 11.76 -13.67
C GLY A 66 5.70 10.89 -12.74
N GLN A 67 5.07 10.24 -11.75
CA GLN A 67 5.69 9.32 -10.82
C GLN A 67 4.76 8.13 -10.62
N ASN A 68 5.30 6.91 -10.67
CA ASN A 68 4.57 5.71 -10.23
C ASN A 68 4.60 5.64 -8.71
N GLN A 69 3.45 5.48 -8.07
CA GLN A 69 3.29 5.66 -6.63
C GLN A 69 2.11 4.86 -6.08
N ALA A 70 2.18 4.46 -4.81
CA ALA A 70 1.00 4.05 -4.05
C ALA A 70 0.22 5.29 -3.62
N ALA A 71 -0.99 5.43 -4.13
CA ALA A 71 -1.80 6.64 -3.96
C ALA A 71 -3.29 6.38 -4.19
N VAL A 72 -4.07 7.45 -4.05
CA VAL A 72 -5.43 7.59 -4.58
C VAL A 72 -5.54 8.91 -5.34
N VAL A 73 -6.51 9.02 -6.25
CA VAL A 73 -6.82 10.31 -6.89
C VAL A 73 -7.85 11.07 -6.05
N ARG A 74 -7.55 12.34 -5.74
CA ARG A 74 -8.50 13.30 -5.17
C ARG A 74 -9.03 14.20 -6.27
N LEU A 75 -10.36 14.29 -6.39
CA LEU A 75 -11.07 15.31 -7.16
C LEU A 75 -11.33 16.52 -6.27
N LYS A 76 -11.19 17.72 -6.84
CA LYS A 76 -11.34 19.01 -6.16
C LYS A 76 -12.26 19.91 -6.97
N HIS A 77 -13.35 20.35 -6.36
CA HIS A 77 -14.28 21.33 -6.96
C HIS A 77 -14.76 20.97 -8.36
N VAL A 78 -14.95 19.68 -8.66
CA VAL A 78 -15.43 19.23 -9.97
C VAL A 78 -16.89 19.62 -10.15
N MET A 79 -17.20 20.28 -11.25
CA MET A 79 -18.57 20.60 -11.64
C MET A 79 -19.17 19.40 -12.37
N CYS A 80 -20.38 18.99 -11.99
CA CYS A 80 -21.08 17.90 -12.68
C CYS A 80 -22.56 17.87 -12.30
N ASP A 81 -23.41 17.45 -13.24
CA ASP A 81 -24.82 17.24 -12.96
C ASP A 81 -25.05 16.12 -11.95
N ARG A 82 -26.16 16.21 -11.21
CA ARG A 82 -26.58 15.16 -10.27
C ARG A 82 -26.74 13.82 -10.98
N GLY A 83 -26.14 12.78 -10.44
CA GLY A 83 -26.21 11.42 -10.98
C GLY A 83 -25.14 11.11 -12.04
N THR A 84 -24.30 12.09 -12.40
CA THR A 84 -23.13 11.83 -13.25
C THR A 84 -22.15 10.90 -12.53
N ASN A 85 -21.73 9.84 -13.24
CA ASN A 85 -20.75 8.88 -12.74
C ASN A 85 -19.36 9.26 -13.24
N ILE A 86 -18.53 9.80 -12.36
CA ILE A 86 -17.10 10.00 -12.64
C ILE A 86 -16.38 8.68 -12.34
N THR A 87 -15.75 8.09 -13.34
CA THR A 87 -14.97 6.85 -13.19
C THR A 87 -13.49 7.15 -13.33
N ILE A 88 -12.68 6.64 -12.40
CA ILE A 88 -11.22 6.83 -12.34
C ILE A 88 -10.56 5.45 -12.37
N GLN A 89 -9.84 5.12 -13.43
CA GLN A 89 -9.11 3.85 -13.56
C GLN A 89 -7.61 4.10 -13.51
N HIS A 90 -6.86 3.22 -12.86
CA HIS A 90 -5.45 3.46 -12.53
C HIS A 90 -4.53 2.46 -13.23
N ALA A 91 -3.40 2.94 -13.75
CA ALA A 91 -2.38 2.10 -14.38
C ALA A 91 -0.95 2.61 -14.15
N GLU A 92 0.02 1.69 -14.09
CA GLU A 92 1.44 2.02 -13.97
C GLU A 92 2.04 2.52 -15.29
N VAL A 93 1.57 1.97 -16.41
CA VAL A 93 2.12 2.24 -17.75
C VAL A 93 1.02 2.48 -18.78
N LEU A 94 1.40 3.06 -19.91
CA LEU A 94 0.56 3.17 -21.11
C LEU A 94 0.82 1.95 -22.00
N GLN A 95 -0.11 1.66 -22.91
CA GLN A 95 0.10 0.66 -23.94
C GLN A 95 1.38 0.96 -24.75
N HIS A 96 2.18 -0.08 -24.99
CA HIS A 96 3.42 0.03 -25.75
C HIS A 96 3.81 -1.30 -26.43
N PRO A 97 4.49 -1.26 -27.59
CA PRO A 97 5.00 -2.46 -28.24
C PRO A 97 6.01 -3.20 -27.34
N PRO A 98 6.10 -4.55 -27.41
CA PRO A 98 5.25 -5.47 -28.18
C PRO A 98 3.93 -5.85 -27.47
N TYR A 99 3.66 -5.31 -26.28
CA TYR A 99 2.55 -5.72 -25.42
C TYR A 99 1.21 -5.07 -25.83
N GLY A 100 1.25 -3.96 -26.57
CA GLY A 100 0.08 -3.31 -27.12
C GLY A 100 0.41 -2.17 -28.10
N PRO A 101 -0.61 -1.47 -28.62
CA PRO A 101 -0.42 -0.34 -29.52
C PRO A 101 0.17 0.87 -28.79
N GLN A 102 1.02 1.66 -29.44
CA GLN A 102 1.48 2.93 -28.88
C GLN A 102 0.47 4.06 -29.14
N ASP A 103 -0.75 3.92 -28.64
CA ASP A 103 -1.87 4.86 -28.87
C ASP A 103 -2.15 5.80 -27.69
N GLY A 104 -1.46 5.61 -26.56
CA GLY A 104 -1.63 6.43 -25.35
C GLY A 104 -2.74 5.97 -24.41
N SER A 105 -3.41 4.85 -24.71
CA SER A 105 -4.32 4.19 -23.77
C SER A 105 -3.57 3.56 -22.59
N LEU A 106 -4.29 3.29 -21.50
CA LEU A 106 -3.70 2.64 -20.32
C LEU A 106 -3.44 1.15 -20.56
N ASP A 107 -2.37 0.64 -19.96
CA ASP A 107 -2.14 -0.80 -19.84
C ASP A 107 -2.45 -1.27 -18.41
N PHE A 108 -3.52 -2.05 -18.29
CA PHE A 108 -3.98 -2.61 -17.02
C PHE A 108 -3.40 -4.00 -16.73
N THR A 109 -2.54 -4.54 -17.60
CA THR A 109 -2.03 -5.92 -17.49
C THR A 109 -1.30 -6.14 -16.17
N SER A 110 -0.54 -5.16 -15.67
CA SER A 110 0.17 -5.29 -14.39
C SER A 110 -0.77 -5.37 -13.18
N ASN A 111 -2.01 -4.90 -13.29
CA ASN A 111 -3.01 -4.98 -12.21
C ASN A 111 -3.59 -6.40 -12.02
N ARG A 112 -3.44 -7.29 -13.01
CA ARG A 112 -4.05 -8.63 -13.02
C ARG A 112 -5.57 -8.55 -12.74
N ASN A 113 -6.08 -9.21 -11.69
CA ASN A 113 -7.51 -9.16 -11.36
C ASN A 113 -7.89 -7.97 -10.46
N ALA A 114 -6.94 -7.11 -10.06
CA ALA A 114 -7.31 -5.89 -9.36
C ALA A 114 -7.97 -4.91 -10.33
N THR A 115 -9.24 -4.59 -10.09
CA THR A 115 -10.00 -3.67 -10.95
C THR A 115 -9.43 -2.26 -10.93
N ALA A 116 -8.82 -1.83 -9.82
CA ALA A 116 -8.15 -0.53 -9.64
C ALA A 116 -8.97 0.67 -10.17
N THR A 117 -10.28 0.65 -9.90
CA THR A 117 -11.25 1.62 -10.43
C THR A 117 -12.07 2.20 -9.28
N ASP A 118 -12.13 3.53 -9.23
CA ASP A 118 -12.99 4.27 -8.31
C ASP A 118 -14.15 4.91 -9.09
N THR A 119 -15.32 4.97 -8.46
CA THR A 119 -16.50 5.62 -9.05
C THR A 119 -17.09 6.60 -8.05
N TYR A 120 -17.28 7.84 -8.49
CA TYR A 120 -17.96 8.88 -7.74
C TYR A 120 -19.26 9.29 -8.45
N ILE A 121 -20.36 9.32 -7.71
CA ILE A 121 -21.67 9.76 -8.23
C ILE A 121 -21.93 11.18 -7.75
N CYS A 122 -22.00 12.11 -8.68
CA CYS A 122 -22.18 13.52 -8.38
C CYS A 122 -23.54 13.81 -7.74
N ARG A 123 -23.53 14.71 -6.76
CA ARG A 123 -24.74 15.21 -6.09
C ARG A 123 -25.36 16.42 -6.83
N GLY A 124 -24.67 17.00 -7.79
CA GLY A 124 -25.08 18.20 -8.52
C GLY A 124 -24.88 19.48 -7.70
N ASP A 125 -23.77 19.60 -6.97
CA ASP A 125 -23.47 20.82 -6.19
C ASP A 125 -23.02 21.96 -7.13
N PRO A 126 -23.75 23.10 -7.19
CA PRO A 126 -23.36 24.22 -8.04
C PRO A 126 -22.05 24.91 -7.59
N MET A 127 -21.52 24.60 -6.41
CA MET A 127 -20.21 25.08 -5.93
C MET A 127 -19.07 24.11 -6.22
N GLY A 128 -19.36 23.00 -6.90
CA GLY A 128 -18.40 21.95 -7.23
C GLY A 128 -18.19 20.95 -6.09
N GLU A 129 -17.80 19.74 -6.46
CA GLU A 129 -17.70 18.61 -5.53
C GLU A 129 -16.26 18.15 -5.34
N SER A 130 -15.94 17.66 -4.14
CA SER A 130 -14.63 17.08 -3.84
C SER A 130 -14.80 15.64 -3.37
N TYR A 131 -13.93 14.77 -3.85
CA TYR A 131 -13.96 13.34 -3.57
C TYR A 131 -12.55 12.81 -3.39
N ILE A 132 -12.37 11.94 -2.39
CA ILE A 132 -11.18 11.11 -2.23
C ILE A 132 -11.62 9.74 -1.71
N PRO A 133 -11.16 8.63 -2.30
CA PRO A 133 -11.39 7.29 -1.75
C PRO A 133 -10.75 7.14 -0.36
N THR A 134 -11.43 6.47 0.57
CA THR A 134 -10.91 6.28 1.96
C THR A 134 -10.56 4.84 2.30
N PHE A 135 -11.04 3.86 1.55
CA PHE A 135 -10.88 2.42 1.84
C PHE A 135 -10.23 1.64 0.70
N THR A 136 -9.36 2.29 -0.06
CA THR A 136 -8.60 1.65 -1.15
C THR A 136 -7.26 2.36 -1.34
N GLN A 137 -6.39 1.71 -2.10
CA GLN A 137 -5.16 2.28 -2.65
C GLN A 137 -4.89 1.66 -4.02
N HIS A 138 -4.13 2.37 -4.84
CA HIS A 138 -3.70 1.91 -6.16
C HIS A 138 -2.21 2.23 -6.36
N GLY A 139 -1.49 1.37 -7.08
CA GLY A 139 -0.17 1.67 -7.60
C GLY A 139 -0.29 2.20 -9.03
N PHE A 140 0.05 3.46 -9.28
CA PHE A 140 -0.12 4.05 -10.61
C PHE A 140 0.78 5.26 -10.88
N ARG A 141 1.01 5.49 -12.17
CA ARG A 141 1.56 6.74 -12.72
C ARG A 141 0.52 7.50 -13.54
N TYR A 142 -0.44 6.78 -14.09
CA TYR A 142 -1.48 7.29 -14.97
C TYR A 142 -2.87 6.98 -14.44
N ALA A 143 -3.80 7.89 -14.69
CA ALA A 143 -5.22 7.66 -14.45
C ALA A 143 -6.04 7.97 -15.71
N GLN A 144 -7.08 7.18 -15.94
CA GLN A 144 -8.10 7.40 -16.95
C GLN A 144 -9.35 7.89 -16.25
N ILE A 145 -9.83 9.08 -16.64
CA ILE A 145 -11.03 9.70 -16.08
C ILE A 145 -12.10 9.79 -17.17
N SER A 146 -13.33 9.38 -16.84
CA SER A 146 -14.48 9.48 -17.74
C SER A 146 -15.74 9.92 -16.99
N GLY A 147 -16.74 10.37 -17.76
CA GLY A 147 -18.04 10.83 -17.24
C GLY A 147 -18.21 12.35 -17.12
N LEU A 148 -17.15 13.13 -17.37
CA LEU A 148 -17.22 14.59 -17.42
C LEU A 148 -17.34 15.08 -18.87
N ASP A 149 -18.10 16.15 -19.07
CA ASP A 149 -18.32 16.81 -20.36
C ASP A 149 -17.32 17.95 -20.65
N TYR A 150 -16.38 18.20 -19.73
CA TYR A 150 -15.26 19.13 -19.87
C TYR A 150 -13.93 18.47 -19.50
N ALA A 151 -12.84 19.09 -19.95
CA ALA A 151 -11.49 18.68 -19.59
C ALA A 151 -11.12 19.18 -18.19
N LEU A 152 -10.67 18.28 -17.32
CA LEU A 152 -10.18 18.63 -15.99
C LEU A 152 -8.90 19.47 -16.11
N ASN A 153 -8.84 20.55 -15.33
CA ASN A 153 -7.62 21.33 -15.15
C ASN A 153 -6.74 20.73 -14.04
N GLU A 154 -5.46 21.10 -14.00
CA GLU A 154 -4.47 20.53 -13.07
C GLU A 154 -4.75 20.85 -11.59
N GLN A 155 -5.64 21.81 -11.32
CA GLN A 155 -6.07 22.20 -9.97
C GLN A 155 -7.29 21.40 -9.49
N GLU A 156 -8.01 20.72 -10.38
CA GLU A 156 -9.20 19.91 -10.07
C GLU A 156 -8.88 18.48 -9.67
N LEU A 157 -7.62 18.06 -9.78
CA LEU A 157 -7.20 16.72 -9.38
C LEU A 157 -5.76 16.67 -8.87
N GLU A 158 -5.49 15.71 -8.01
CA GLU A 158 -4.16 15.39 -7.54
C GLU A 158 -4.07 13.90 -7.17
N ALA A 159 -2.89 13.31 -7.36
CA ALA A 159 -2.57 12.04 -6.72
C ALA A 159 -2.17 12.34 -5.27
N VAL A 160 -2.76 11.61 -4.33
CA VAL A 160 -2.50 11.70 -2.90
C VAL A 160 -1.74 10.45 -2.49
N GLU A 161 -0.46 10.62 -2.20
CA GLU A 161 0.43 9.54 -1.80
C GLU A 161 0.01 8.95 -0.46
N LEU A 162 0.03 7.62 -0.39
CA LEU A 162 -0.35 6.82 0.78
C LEU A 162 0.78 5.87 1.15
N HIS A 163 1.32 6.01 2.36
CA HIS A 163 2.15 5.00 3.00
C HIS A 163 2.22 5.27 4.51
N SER A 164 2.79 4.31 5.25
CA SER A 164 3.13 4.47 6.67
C SER A 164 4.07 5.66 6.81
N ASN A 165 3.80 6.58 7.73
CA ASN A 165 4.53 7.85 7.85
C ASN A 165 5.93 7.69 8.47
N VAL A 166 6.74 6.84 7.87
CA VAL A 166 8.14 6.59 8.25
C VAL A 166 9.00 7.78 7.90
N ARG A 167 9.91 8.14 8.81
CA ARG A 167 10.76 9.32 8.66
C ARG A 167 11.96 9.02 7.77
N PRO A 168 12.25 9.82 6.73
CA PRO A 168 13.52 9.69 6.00
C PRO A 168 14.71 10.00 6.90
N THR A 169 15.76 9.17 6.86
CA THR A 169 16.95 9.30 7.73
C THR A 169 18.21 9.70 6.99
N SER A 170 18.24 9.53 5.67
CA SER A 170 19.41 9.87 4.86
C SER A 170 19.04 10.52 3.53
N SER A 171 20.03 11.18 2.94
CA SER A 171 20.00 11.69 1.58
C SER A 171 21.39 11.53 0.98
N ILE A 172 21.47 11.05 -0.25
CA ILE A 172 22.74 10.88 -0.98
C ILE A 172 22.63 11.54 -2.35
N LEU A 173 23.72 12.18 -2.78
CA LEU A 173 23.86 12.78 -4.10
C LEU A 173 25.14 12.26 -4.75
N PHE A 174 25.00 11.84 -6.00
CA PHE A 174 26.09 11.34 -6.82
C PHE A 174 26.44 12.38 -7.89
N SER A 175 27.71 12.39 -8.29
CA SER A 175 28.17 13.21 -9.43
C SER A 175 27.59 12.76 -10.76
N GLN A 176 27.23 11.48 -10.88
CA GLN A 176 26.60 10.90 -12.07
C GLN A 176 25.08 11.03 -11.99
N PRO A 177 24.43 11.78 -12.91
CA PRO A 177 22.98 12.03 -12.84
C PRO A 177 22.13 10.77 -12.80
N ILE A 178 22.51 9.72 -13.55
CA ILE A 178 21.76 8.46 -13.58
C ILE A 178 21.69 7.76 -12.21
N LEU A 179 22.71 7.90 -11.36
CA LEU A 179 22.70 7.32 -10.02
C LEU A 179 21.72 8.05 -9.10
N ASN A 180 21.52 9.36 -9.31
CA ASN A 180 20.50 10.12 -8.59
C ASN A 180 19.09 9.67 -9.01
N GLU A 181 18.87 9.41 -10.31
CA GLU A 181 17.59 8.86 -10.80
C GLU A 181 17.32 7.46 -10.25
N ILE A 182 18.33 6.58 -10.21
CA ILE A 182 18.20 5.25 -9.60
C ILE A 182 17.83 5.38 -8.12
N GLN A 183 18.54 6.23 -7.37
CA GLN A 183 18.25 6.45 -5.96
C GLN A 183 16.83 7.00 -5.74
N HIS A 184 16.39 7.94 -6.57
CA HIS A 184 15.02 8.44 -6.57
C HIS A 184 14.00 7.31 -6.78
N LEU A 185 14.22 6.44 -7.78
CA LEU A 185 13.34 5.29 -8.04
C LEU A 185 13.34 4.27 -6.91
N VAL A 186 14.48 4.03 -6.25
CA VAL A 186 14.57 3.17 -5.06
C VAL A 186 13.72 3.74 -3.93
N VAL A 187 13.88 5.02 -3.61
CA VAL A 187 13.12 5.71 -2.55
C VAL A 187 11.61 5.64 -2.81
N TRP A 188 11.17 5.87 -4.05
CA TRP A 188 9.75 5.76 -4.44
C TRP A 188 9.22 4.33 -4.38
N SER A 189 10.02 3.35 -4.80
CA SER A 189 9.66 1.93 -4.72
C SER A 189 9.51 1.45 -3.28
N LEU A 190 10.42 1.87 -2.39
CA LEU A 190 10.38 1.53 -0.98
C LEU A 190 9.12 2.09 -0.31
N LYS A 191 8.90 3.41 -0.39
CA LYS A 191 7.76 4.03 0.30
C LYS A 191 6.40 3.60 -0.25
N SER A 192 6.30 3.37 -1.56
CA SER A 192 5.06 2.84 -2.16
C SER A 192 4.68 1.46 -1.63
N ASN A 193 5.64 0.73 -1.04
CA ASN A 193 5.42 -0.58 -0.47
C ASN A 193 5.41 -0.59 1.06
N MET A 194 5.42 0.55 1.74
CA MET A 194 5.36 0.63 3.20
C MET A 194 3.92 0.82 3.69
N MET A 195 3.06 -0.16 3.46
CA MET A 195 1.62 -0.10 3.76
C MET A 195 1.28 -1.04 4.91
N SER A 196 1.54 -0.59 6.15
CA SER A 196 1.51 -1.35 7.43
C SER A 196 2.44 -2.55 7.56
N VAL A 197 2.81 -3.15 6.43
CA VAL A 197 3.90 -4.11 6.24
C VAL A 197 4.65 -3.72 4.97
N GLN A 198 5.83 -4.28 4.73
CA GLN A 198 6.53 -4.04 3.47
C GLN A 198 6.01 -4.98 2.39
N THR A 199 5.21 -4.46 1.46
CA THR A 199 4.59 -5.24 0.38
C THR A 199 5.56 -5.53 -0.77
N ASP A 200 5.27 -6.56 -1.56
CA ASP A 200 5.95 -6.83 -2.83
C ASP A 200 5.62 -5.78 -3.89
N CYS A 201 4.35 -5.38 -3.95
CA CYS A 201 3.86 -4.43 -4.93
C CYS A 201 2.58 -3.69 -4.47
N PRO A 202 2.30 -2.48 -4.95
CA PRO A 202 1.13 -1.70 -4.51
C PRO A 202 -0.10 -1.76 -5.44
N GLN A 203 0.03 -2.26 -6.67
CA GLN A 203 -0.96 -2.13 -7.74
C GLN A 203 -1.90 -3.34 -7.89
N ARG A 204 -1.36 -4.56 -7.91
CA ARG A 204 -2.12 -5.75 -8.33
C ARG A 204 -2.88 -6.41 -7.18
N ASP A 205 -3.59 -7.48 -7.49
CA ASP A 205 -4.30 -8.37 -6.56
C ASP A 205 -3.35 -9.22 -5.68
N GLU A 206 -2.37 -8.57 -5.04
CA GLU A 206 -1.38 -9.20 -4.17
C GLU A 206 -1.11 -8.37 -2.94
N ARG A 207 -0.19 -7.39 -3.01
CA ARG A 207 0.08 -6.41 -1.93
C ARG A 207 0.39 -7.12 -0.62
N LYS A 208 1.24 -8.15 -0.69
CA LYS A 208 1.55 -9.05 0.44
C LYS A 208 2.92 -8.75 0.99
N GLY A 209 3.11 -8.96 2.28
CA GLY A 209 4.40 -8.84 2.93
C GLY A 209 5.31 -10.03 2.64
N TRP A 210 5.75 -10.21 1.40
CA TRP A 210 6.66 -11.28 1.01
C TRP A 210 8.04 -11.11 1.67
N LEU A 211 8.45 -12.12 2.42
CA LEU A 211 9.54 -11.98 3.38
C LEU A 211 10.92 -11.83 2.73
N GLY A 212 11.17 -12.46 1.59
CA GLY A 212 12.48 -12.33 0.92
C GLY A 212 12.60 -11.09 0.06
N ASP A 213 11.49 -10.53 -0.45
CA ASP A 213 11.49 -9.22 -1.11
C ASP A 213 11.97 -8.18 -0.09
N ALA A 214 11.38 -8.25 1.11
CA ALA A 214 11.82 -7.47 2.25
C ALA A 214 13.25 -7.82 2.68
N ALA A 215 13.66 -9.09 2.72
CA ALA A 215 15.03 -9.48 3.05
C ALA A 215 16.07 -8.84 2.12
N MET A 216 15.82 -8.86 0.82
CA MET A 216 16.71 -8.32 -0.21
C MET A 216 16.78 -6.80 -0.20
N THR A 217 15.78 -6.14 0.37
CA THR A 217 15.66 -4.68 0.37
C THR A 217 15.83 -4.06 1.76
N ALA A 218 15.88 -4.86 2.83
CA ALA A 218 15.90 -4.40 4.22
C ALA A 218 17.05 -3.45 4.50
N GLU A 219 18.26 -3.76 4.01
CA GLU A 219 19.43 -2.90 4.17
C GLU A 219 19.18 -1.52 3.52
N ALA A 220 18.76 -1.49 2.26
CA ALA A 220 18.42 -0.23 1.59
C ALA A 220 17.29 0.51 2.31
N ALA A 221 16.30 -0.21 2.83
CA ALA A 221 15.16 0.38 3.52
C ALA A 221 15.58 1.09 4.81
N VAL A 222 16.35 0.44 5.69
CA VAL A 222 16.83 1.03 6.96
C VAL A 222 17.82 2.18 6.74
N TYR A 223 18.60 2.15 5.65
CA TYR A 223 19.45 3.31 5.32
C TYR A 223 18.65 4.54 4.88
N ASN A 224 17.49 4.36 4.24
CA ASN A 224 16.69 5.48 3.73
C ASN A 224 15.68 6.01 4.75
N TYR A 225 15.16 5.15 5.62
CA TYR A 225 14.07 5.48 6.55
C TYR A 225 14.34 4.95 7.96
N ASP A 226 13.78 5.64 8.95
CA ASP A 226 13.68 5.13 10.32
C ASP A 226 12.57 4.07 10.36
N LEU A 227 12.99 2.80 10.33
CA LEU A 227 12.08 1.65 10.33
C LEU A 227 12.05 0.93 11.68
N SER A 228 12.55 1.59 12.75
CA SER A 228 12.67 1.00 14.07
C SER A 228 11.34 0.43 14.57
N ALA A 229 10.29 1.26 14.51
CA ALA A 229 8.95 0.89 14.93
C ALA A 229 8.22 0.02 13.87
N PHE A 230 8.31 0.41 12.60
CA PHE A 230 7.68 -0.31 11.48
C PHE A 230 8.14 -1.78 11.37
N TYR A 231 9.45 -2.03 11.29
CA TYR A 231 9.98 -3.39 11.27
C TYR A 231 9.87 -4.09 12.61
N GLY A 232 10.01 -3.39 13.74
CA GLY A 232 9.77 -3.98 15.06
C GLY A 232 8.37 -4.59 15.17
N GLN A 233 7.34 -3.86 14.75
CA GLN A 233 5.97 -4.38 14.72
C GLN A 233 5.79 -5.52 13.71
N TRP A 234 6.42 -5.44 12.54
CA TRP A 234 6.27 -6.49 11.54
C TRP A 234 7.02 -7.78 11.93
N ILE A 235 8.15 -7.68 12.63
CA ILE A 235 8.86 -8.82 13.22
C ILE A 235 7.97 -9.52 14.27
N ASN A 236 7.25 -8.78 15.11
CA ASN A 236 6.25 -9.37 16.01
C ASN A 236 5.20 -10.17 15.22
N GLN A 237 4.69 -9.62 14.11
CA GLN A 237 3.74 -10.33 13.25
C GLN A 237 4.36 -11.56 12.58
N MET A 238 5.67 -11.57 12.30
CA MET A 238 6.37 -12.75 11.79
C MET A 238 6.43 -13.84 12.84
N VAL A 239 6.67 -13.48 14.11
CA VAL A 239 6.61 -14.43 15.23
C VAL A 239 5.20 -14.97 15.43
N ASP A 240 4.18 -14.12 15.37
CA ASP A 240 2.77 -14.54 15.44
C ASP A 240 2.39 -15.50 14.29
N ALA A 241 3.08 -15.39 13.14
CA ALA A 241 2.88 -16.23 11.96
C ALA A 241 3.82 -17.44 11.89
N GLN A 242 4.77 -17.59 12.84
CA GLN A 242 5.69 -18.71 12.87
C GLN A 242 4.90 -20.00 13.14
N HIS A 243 5.08 -21.03 12.31
CA HIS A 243 4.30 -22.26 12.44
C HIS A 243 4.56 -22.93 13.80
N GLU A 244 3.49 -23.24 14.53
CA GLU A 244 3.50 -23.95 15.81
C GLU A 244 3.14 -25.42 15.63
N GLN A 245 3.79 -26.32 16.39
CA GLN A 245 3.44 -27.71 16.81
C GLN A 245 2.64 -28.67 15.88
N VAL A 246 2.34 -28.32 14.63
CA VAL A 246 1.95 -29.27 13.58
C VAL A 246 3.26 -29.88 13.09
N SER A 247 3.50 -31.13 13.49
CA SER A 247 4.82 -31.71 13.82
C SER A 247 5.93 -31.63 12.77
N GLU A 248 5.63 -31.35 11.50
CA GLU A 248 6.63 -31.34 10.43
C GLU A 248 7.21 -29.94 10.16
N PHE A 249 6.55 -28.88 10.63
CA PHE A 249 6.85 -27.50 10.24
C PHE A 249 7.13 -26.57 11.42
N ASP A 250 7.25 -27.10 12.64
CA ASP A 250 7.48 -26.30 13.85
C ASP A 250 8.73 -25.42 13.71
N GLY A 251 8.56 -24.12 13.92
CA GLY A 251 9.64 -23.12 13.80
C GLY A 251 9.85 -22.56 12.41
N SER A 252 9.28 -23.17 11.36
CA SER A 252 9.33 -22.61 10.01
C SER A 252 8.52 -21.31 9.89
N MET A 253 8.91 -20.46 8.95
CA MET A 253 8.19 -19.24 8.59
C MET A 253 7.37 -19.44 7.31
N PRO A 254 6.25 -18.72 7.12
CA PRO A 254 5.55 -18.68 5.85
C PRO A 254 6.34 -17.87 4.79
N ASN A 255 5.87 -17.87 3.53
CA ASN A 255 6.49 -17.06 2.48
C ASN A 255 6.23 -15.55 2.64
N PHE A 256 5.09 -15.18 3.22
CA PHE A 256 4.67 -13.80 3.42
C PHE A 256 3.91 -13.65 4.73
N VAL A 257 4.00 -12.47 5.33
CA VAL A 257 3.38 -12.10 6.61
C VAL A 257 2.63 -10.77 6.44
N PRO A 258 1.34 -10.66 6.82
CA PRO A 258 0.53 -11.68 7.51
C PRO A 258 0.13 -12.87 6.62
N SER A 259 0.10 -14.08 7.20
CA SER A 259 -0.13 -15.33 6.45
C SER A 259 -1.54 -15.92 6.69
N ILE A 260 -2.58 -15.12 6.49
CA ILE A 260 -3.96 -15.55 6.77
C ILE A 260 -4.35 -16.72 5.86
N GLY A 261 -4.61 -17.89 6.47
CA GLY A 261 -5.12 -19.08 5.77
C GLY A 261 -4.07 -19.94 5.07
N PHE A 262 -2.78 -19.66 5.23
CA PHE A 262 -1.69 -20.48 4.70
C PHE A 262 -0.96 -21.19 5.84
N THR A 263 -0.81 -22.51 5.71
CA THR A 263 -0.26 -23.38 6.76
C THR A 263 0.99 -24.13 6.32
N THR A 264 1.52 -23.80 5.13
CA THR A 264 2.69 -24.47 4.54
C THR A 264 3.93 -23.61 4.77
N PRO A 265 5.09 -24.22 5.07
CA PRO A 265 6.37 -23.51 5.13
C PRO A 265 6.66 -22.73 3.87
N GLY A 266 7.37 -21.62 4.04
CA GLY A 266 7.92 -20.89 2.93
C GLY A 266 9.08 -21.62 2.24
N ALA A 267 9.50 -21.16 1.08
CA ALA A 267 10.77 -21.59 0.51
C ALA A 267 11.94 -20.99 1.34
N PRO A 268 13.12 -21.64 1.42
CA PRO A 268 14.23 -21.16 2.26
C PRO A 268 14.61 -19.69 2.06
N ASN A 269 14.60 -19.21 0.81
CA ASN A 269 14.89 -17.83 0.45
C ASN A 269 13.81 -16.83 0.89
N TRP A 270 12.58 -17.29 1.11
CA TRP A 270 11.50 -16.48 1.66
C TRP A 270 11.53 -16.49 3.19
N GLN A 271 11.67 -17.66 3.80
CA GLN A 271 11.70 -17.78 5.25
C GLN A 271 12.89 -17.03 5.89
N SER A 272 14.01 -16.90 5.18
CA SER A 272 15.18 -16.15 5.64
C SER A 272 14.93 -14.65 5.84
N GLY A 273 13.79 -14.12 5.41
CA GLY A 273 13.43 -12.73 5.67
C GLY A 273 13.33 -12.39 7.15
N PHE A 274 12.81 -13.30 7.98
CA PHE A 274 12.74 -13.06 9.43
C PHE A 274 14.12 -12.78 10.06
N PRO A 275 15.12 -13.68 9.98
CA PRO A 275 16.45 -13.39 10.54
C PRO A 275 17.19 -12.28 9.79
N THR A 276 16.95 -12.09 8.48
CA THR A 276 17.66 -11.06 7.69
C THR A 276 17.19 -9.64 8.02
N ILE A 277 15.89 -9.43 8.20
CA ILE A 277 15.33 -8.13 8.57
C ILE A 277 15.76 -7.79 10.01
N LEU A 278 15.68 -8.75 10.93
CA LEU A 278 16.16 -8.59 12.30
C LEU A 278 17.66 -8.27 12.35
N TRP A 279 18.48 -8.94 11.53
CA TRP A 279 19.90 -8.63 11.40
C TRP A 279 20.15 -7.24 10.85
N SER A 280 19.42 -6.83 9.80
CA SER A 280 19.54 -5.48 9.22
C SER A 280 19.20 -4.40 10.25
N MET A 281 18.16 -4.63 11.06
CA MET A 281 17.77 -3.77 12.18
C MET A 281 18.86 -3.68 13.25
N LEU A 282 19.39 -4.82 13.70
CA LEU A 282 20.50 -4.86 14.68
C LEU A 282 21.72 -4.10 14.17
N MET A 283 22.11 -4.33 12.91
CA MET A 283 23.31 -3.72 12.33
C MET A 283 23.15 -2.22 12.12
N HIS A 284 21.95 -1.76 11.76
CA HIS A 284 21.69 -0.35 11.52
C HIS A 284 21.48 0.45 12.81
N THR A 285 20.74 -0.11 13.78
CA THR A 285 20.34 0.60 15.01
C THR A 285 21.26 0.32 16.20
N GLY A 286 21.96 -0.82 16.21
CA GLY A 286 22.68 -1.34 17.36
C GLY A 286 21.78 -1.88 18.48
N ASP A 287 20.46 -1.89 18.28
CA ASP A 287 19.49 -2.38 19.27
C ASP A 287 19.61 -3.89 19.44
N ARG A 288 20.07 -4.33 20.61
CA ARG A 288 20.18 -5.75 20.95
C ARG A 288 18.90 -6.30 21.55
N ASP A 289 18.02 -5.44 22.07
CA ASP A 289 16.79 -5.85 22.73
C ASP A 289 15.85 -6.50 21.72
N ILE A 290 15.84 -6.04 20.46
CA ILE A 290 15.10 -6.72 19.38
C ILE A 290 15.57 -8.16 19.15
N VAL A 291 16.86 -8.47 19.33
CA VAL A 291 17.37 -9.85 19.20
C VAL A 291 16.97 -10.66 20.43
N THR A 292 17.14 -10.08 21.61
CA THR A 292 16.81 -10.75 22.89
C THR A 292 15.32 -11.08 22.98
N ALA A 293 14.44 -10.16 22.56
CA ALA A 293 13.00 -10.36 22.57
C ALA A 293 12.53 -11.49 21.64
N HIS A 294 13.26 -11.77 20.56
CA HIS A 294 12.88 -12.76 19.55
C HIS A 294 13.80 -13.99 19.51
N HIS A 295 14.64 -14.18 20.53
CA HIS A 295 15.63 -15.25 20.60
C HIS A 295 15.02 -16.64 20.43
N ASP A 296 13.94 -16.93 21.14
CA ASP A 296 13.32 -18.26 21.13
C ASP A 296 12.74 -18.60 19.74
N SER A 297 12.14 -17.62 19.04
CA SER A 297 11.69 -17.77 17.66
C SER A 297 12.85 -18.00 16.68
N LEU A 298 13.98 -17.31 16.87
CA LEU A 298 15.20 -17.55 16.07
C LEU A 298 15.76 -18.96 16.27
N VAL A 299 15.78 -19.46 17.52
CA VAL A 299 16.22 -20.83 17.83
C VAL A 299 15.28 -21.86 17.20
N ARG A 300 13.95 -21.66 17.30
CA ARG A 300 12.96 -22.53 16.64
C ARG A 300 13.16 -22.56 15.12
N TYR A 301 13.33 -21.38 14.50
CA TYR A 301 13.63 -21.27 13.08
C TYR A 301 14.92 -22.02 12.69
N TYR A 302 16.00 -21.84 13.47
CA TYR A 302 17.25 -22.53 13.21
C TYR A 302 17.10 -24.06 13.32
N ASN A 303 16.41 -24.55 14.36
CA ASN A 303 16.19 -25.98 14.56
C ASN A 303 15.39 -26.62 13.42
N TYR A 304 14.39 -25.92 12.88
CA TYR A 304 13.63 -26.38 11.71
C TYR A 304 14.53 -26.62 10.47
N PHE A 305 15.52 -25.76 10.23
CA PHE A 305 16.45 -25.93 9.11
C PHE A 305 17.56 -26.96 9.38
N GLN A 306 17.76 -27.39 10.62
CA GLN A 306 18.71 -28.45 10.98
C GLN A 306 18.11 -29.85 10.89
N SER A 307 16.79 -30.00 11.04
CA SER A 307 16.07 -31.27 10.94
C SER A 307 15.95 -31.78 9.51
#